data_AF-A0A3D6CI86-F1
#
_entry.id   AF-A0A3D6CI86-F1
#
_cell.length_a   1.000
_cell.length_b   1.000
_cell.length_c   1.000
_cell.angle_alpha   90.00
_cell.angle_beta   90.00
_cell.angle_gamma   90.00
#
_symmetry.space_group_name_H-M   'P 1'
#
loop_
_entity.id
_entity.type
_entity.pdbx_description
1 polymer ?
#
loop_
_entity_poly.entity_id
_entity_poly.type
_entity_poly.pdbx_seq_one_letter_code
_entity_poly.pdbx_strand_id
1 'polypeptide(L)' 'GEQGRLKEIVAFKKEYNFRLLVDDAHGFGTLGADGRGTGFEQGVQDDIDVYFATFAKSMA' A
#
# COMPACT_ATOMS: atom_id res chain seq x y z
N GLY A 1 -10.91 8.75 -3.36
CA GLY A 1 -10.79 8.85 -1.90
C GLY A 1 -9.44 9.43 -1.56
N GLU A 2 -9.18 9.70 -0.28
CA GLU A 2 -7.87 10.14 0.19
C GLU A 2 -6.91 8.94 0.25
N GLN A 3 -5.63 9.16 -0.08
CA GLN A 3 -4.61 8.13 -0.02
C GLN A 3 -4.11 7.97 1.42
N GLY A 4 -3.99 6.72 1.90
CA GLY A 4 -3.40 6.46 3.22
C GLY A 4 -1.94 6.90 3.30
N ARG A 5 -1.50 7.42 4.45
CA ARG A 5 -0.14 7.92 4.70
C ARG A 5 0.83 6.76 5.04
N LEU A 6 1.06 5.86 4.08
CA LEU A 6 1.84 4.64 4.30
C LEU A 6 3.27 4.93 4.70
N LYS A 7 3.90 5.95 4.08
CA LYS A 7 5.28 6.32 4.39
C LYS A 7 5.47 6.75 5.84
N GLU A 8 4.53 7.52 6.38
CA GLU A 8 4.55 7.95 7.78
C GLU A 8 4.26 6.79 8.73
N ILE A 9 3.33 5.88 8.38
CA ILE A 9 3.05 4.69 9.17
C ILE A 9 4.29 3.78 9.23
N VAL A 10 4.93 3.53 8.09
CA VAL A 10 6.15 2.72 8.00
C VAL A 10 7.29 3.31 8.83
N ALA A 11 7.39 4.64 8.94
CA ALA A 11 8.41 5.26 9.78
C ALA A 11 8.32 4.83 11.26
N PHE A 12 7.11 4.57 11.76
CA PHE A 12 6.90 4.08 13.13
C PHE A 12 7.38 2.65 13.34
N LYS A 13 7.58 1.83 12.29
CA LYS A 13 8.16 0.48 12.44
C LYS A 13 9.58 0.51 13.00
N LYS A 14 10.27 1.66 12.93
CA LYS A 14 11.59 1.87 13.55
C LYS A 14 11.53 2.04 15.06
N GLU A 15 10.39 2.48 15.58
CA GLU A 15 10.18 2.79 17.00
C GLU A 15 9.37 1.71 17.70
N TYR A 16 8.41 1.11 16.99
CA TYR A 16 7.47 0.13 17.51
C TYR A 16 7.54 -1.16 16.70
N ASN A 17 7.57 -2.30 17.38
CA ASN A 17 7.51 -3.61 16.74
C ASN A 17 6.06 -3.98 16.40
N PHE A 18 5.63 -3.71 15.17
CA PHE A 18 4.32 -4.09 14.67
C PHE A 18 4.37 -4.59 13.23
N ARG A 19 3.30 -5.27 12.83
CA ARG A 19 3.06 -5.68 11.44
C ARG A 19 2.07 -4.73 10.78
N LEU A 20 2.35 -4.38 9.53
CA LEU A 20 1.54 -3.53 8.67
C LEU A 20 0.82 -4.38 7.63
N LEU A 21 -0.51 -4.39 7.73
CA LEU A 21 -1.39 -4.89 6.68
C LEU A 21 -1.94 -3.70 5.89
N VAL A 22 -1.83 -3.75 4.56
CA VAL A 22 -2.40 -2.74 3.67
C VAL A 22 -3.45 -3.40 2.77
N ASP A 23 -4.69 -2.92 2.86
CA ASP A 23 -5.73 -3.20 1.88
C ASP A 23 -5.69 -2.14 0.79
N ASP A 24 -5.26 -2.55 -0.40
CA ASP A 24 -5.10 -1.72 -1.58
C ASP A 24 -6.10 -2.07 -2.68
N ALA A 25 -7.34 -2.42 -2.31
CA ALA A 25 -8.39 -2.78 -3.25
C ALA A 25 -8.74 -1.70 -4.30
N HIS A 26 -8.40 -0.44 -4.03
CA HIS A 26 -8.68 0.70 -4.92
C HIS A 26 -7.42 1.34 -5.53
N GLY A 27 -6.23 1.11 -4.96
CA GLY A 27 -4.97 1.62 -5.52
C GLY A 27 -4.27 0.61 -6.42
N PHE A 28 -4.43 -0.69 -6.19
CA PHE A 28 -4.00 -1.71 -7.15
C PHE A 28 -4.76 -1.53 -8.47
N GLY A 29 -4.04 -1.48 -9.59
CA GLY A 29 -4.53 -1.18 -10.94
C GLY A 29 -4.62 0.31 -11.29
N THR A 30 -4.42 1.24 -10.35
CA THR A 30 -4.63 2.69 -10.58
C THR A 30 -3.47 3.58 -10.14
N LEU A 31 -2.72 3.20 -9.10
CA LEU A 31 -1.64 3.99 -8.49
C LEU A 31 -0.28 3.32 -8.67
N GLY A 32 0.79 4.12 -8.66
CA GLY A 32 2.16 3.64 -8.89
C GLY A 32 2.44 3.35 -10.37
N ALA A 33 3.73 3.29 -10.71
CA ALA A 33 4.17 2.84 -12.03
C ALA A 33 3.53 1.48 -12.35
N ASP A 34 2.93 1.36 -13.54
CA ASP A 34 2.19 0.20 -14.04
C ASP A 34 0.98 -0.23 -13.19
N GLY A 35 0.42 0.69 -12.38
CA GLY A 35 -0.74 0.39 -11.53
C GLY A 35 -0.44 -0.59 -10.39
N ARG A 36 0.83 -0.68 -9.97
CA ARG A 36 1.25 -1.69 -8.98
C ARG A 36 0.71 -1.46 -7.57
N GLY A 37 0.17 -0.28 -7.28
CA GLY A 37 -0.49 0.03 -6.02
C GLY A 37 0.12 1.20 -5.25
N THR A 38 -0.57 1.55 -4.17
CA THR A 38 -0.28 2.63 -3.22
C THR A 38 1.09 2.48 -2.57
N GLY A 39 1.52 1.26 -2.24
CA GLY A 39 2.83 1.00 -1.63
C GLY A 39 3.99 1.33 -2.58
N PHE A 40 3.83 1.06 -3.87
CA PHE A 40 4.79 1.45 -4.90
C PHE A 40 4.78 2.95 -5.20
N GLU A 41 3.60 3.57 -5.23
CA GLU A 41 3.45 5.03 -5.38
C GLU A 41 4.22 5.80 -4.29
N GLN A 42 4.14 5.32 -3.05
CA GLN A 42 4.82 5.96 -1.91
C GLN A 42 6.23 5.45 -1.65
N GLY A 43 6.71 4.47 -2.43
CA GLY A 43 8.06 3.92 -2.31
C GLY A 43 8.31 3.13 -1.03
N VAL A 44 7.28 2.48 -0.47
CA VAL A 44 7.34 1.73 0.79
C VAL A 44 6.79 0.31 0.69
N GLN A 45 6.69 -0.22 -0.54
CA GLN A 45 6.11 -1.54 -0.77
C GLN A 45 6.80 -2.64 0.05
N ASP A 46 8.13 -2.59 0.14
CA ASP A 46 8.93 -3.61 0.84
C ASP A 46 8.76 -3.56 2.37
N ASP A 47 8.22 -2.47 2.90
CA ASP A 47 7.95 -2.31 4.33
C ASP A 47 6.53 -2.78 4.73
N ILE A 48 5.71 -3.20 3.76
CA ILE A 48 4.37 -3.74 4.00
C ILE A 48 4.47 -5.24 4.26
N ASP A 49 4.08 -5.69 5.45
CA ASP A 49 4.21 -7.11 5.83
C ASP A 49 3.16 -7.99 5.18
N VAL A 50 1.94 -7.46 5.02
CA VAL A 50 0.84 -8.16 4.35
C VAL A 50 0.16 -7.18 3.41
N TYR A 51 0.24 -7.48 2.12
CA TYR A 51 -0.42 -6.71 1.08
C TYR A 51 -1.65 -7.45 0.59
N PHE A 52 -2.81 -6.80 0.69
CA PHE A 52 -4.10 -7.34 0.28
C PHE A 52 -4.68 -6.47 -0.82
N ALA A 53 -5.09 -7.05 -1.94
CA ALA A 53 -5.70 -6.33 -3.05
C ALA A 53 -6.77 -7.21 -3.71
N THR A 54 -7.63 -6.60 -4.52
CA THR A 54 -8.67 -7.32 -5.27
C THR A 54 -8.50 -7.10 -6.77
N PHE A 55 -8.64 -8.18 -7.54
CA PHE A 55 -8.67 -8.11 -9.01
C PHE A 55 -10.03 -7.68 -9.57
N ALA A 56 -11.08 -7.64 -8.75
CA ALA A 56 -12.45 -7.45 -9.24
C ALA A 56 -12.89 -5.98 -9.36
N LYS A 57 -12.03 -5.01 -9.00
CA LYS A 57 -12.39 -3.57 -9.00
C LYS A 57 -11.68 -2.80 -10.10
N SER A 58 -10.42 -2.47 -9.89
CA SER A 58 -9.66 -1.61 -10.81
C SER A 58 -9.24 -2.27 -12.11
N MET A 59 -9.30 -3.60 -12.19
CA MET A 59 -8.98 -4.37 -13.41
C MET A 59 -10.22 -4.64 -14.28
N ALA A 60 -11.37 -4.06 -13.93
CA ALA A 60 -12.62 -4.15 -14.66
C ALA A 60 -12.95 -2.82 -15.36
#